data_AF-A0A3A1YQI0-F1
#
_entry.id   AF-A0A3A1YQI0-F1
#
_cell.length_a   1.000
_cell.length_b   1.000
_cell.length_c   1.000
_cell.angle_alpha   90.00
_cell.angle_beta   90.00
_cell.angle_gamma   90.00
#
_symmetry.space_group_name_H-M   'P 1'
#
loop_
_entity.id
_entity.type
_entity.pdbx_description
1 polymer ?
#
loop_
_entity_poly.entity_id
_entity_poly.type
_entity_poly.pdbx_seq_one_letter_code
_entity_poly.pdbx_strand_id
1 'polypeptide(L)'
;MVSSDSRKYEDLNLHVTPYNPSEEGFKYQGITYFPLNVKFNKLSTDLGTSSKSKLEISNVDNRLAPIIARHDDFIGGKVQIMMIYKSDLSIVSPVINKSYLISALSDYSAEKLVLELVGINDLDRNLPPFEARQLCPFSLGDRYCGYAGATSTCDKTYKNCQKLGNSSRYGGVLGEVKDK
;
A
#
# COMPACT_ATOMS: atom_id res chain seq x y z
N MET A 1 -30.74 2.20 -21.31
CA MET A 1 -30.53 2.93 -20.05
C MET A 1 -30.30 1.90 -18.96
N VAL A 2 -29.05 1.57 -18.67
CA VAL A 2 -28.71 0.70 -17.53
C VAL A 2 -28.28 1.63 -16.42
N SER A 3 -29.15 1.74 -15.42
CA SER A 3 -28.90 2.47 -14.18
C SER A 3 -27.65 1.87 -13.53
N SER A 4 -26.56 2.63 -13.53
CA SER A 4 -25.41 2.37 -12.68
C SER A 4 -25.85 2.55 -11.24
N ASP A 5 -26.17 1.44 -10.58
CA ASP A 5 -26.36 1.39 -9.13
C ASP A 5 -25.01 1.72 -8.48
N SER A 6 -24.78 3.02 -8.27
CA SER A 6 -23.69 3.51 -7.43
C SER A 6 -24.05 3.12 -6.00
N ARG A 7 -23.71 1.89 -5.61
CA ARG A 7 -23.60 1.54 -4.20
C ARG A 7 -22.55 2.49 -3.61
N LYS A 8 -23.03 3.60 -3.06
CA LYS A 8 -22.24 4.51 -2.23
C LYS A 8 -21.96 3.73 -0.96
N TYR A 9 -20.90 2.94 -0.95
CA TYR A 9 -20.38 2.37 0.28
C TYR A 9 -19.97 3.57 1.15
N GLU A 10 -20.56 3.68 2.34
CA GLU A 10 -20.15 4.70 3.30
C GLU A 10 -18.69 4.46 3.68
N ASP A 11 -17.86 5.51 3.69
CA ASP A 11 -16.48 5.39 4.14
C ASP A 11 -16.47 4.95 5.61
N LEU A 12 -16.04 3.72 5.87
CA LEU A 12 -15.89 3.22 7.22
C LEU A 12 -14.64 3.82 7.87
N ASN A 13 -14.84 4.79 8.76
CA ASN A 13 -13.78 5.36 9.58
C ASN A 13 -13.90 4.86 11.02
N LEU A 14 -12.89 4.11 11.46
CA LEU A 14 -12.84 3.56 12.82
C LEU A 14 -11.68 4.19 13.61
N HIS A 15 -12.00 4.83 14.73
CA HIS A 15 -11.03 5.44 15.64
C HIS A 15 -11.04 4.69 16.97
N VAL A 16 -9.99 3.91 17.21
CA VAL A 16 -9.90 3.01 18.37
C VAL A 16 -8.64 3.20 19.17
N THR A 17 -8.68 2.80 20.44
CA THR A 17 -7.55 2.84 21.37
C THR A 17 -7.44 1.51 22.13
N PRO A 18 -6.21 1.00 22.40
CA PRO A 18 -6.00 -0.19 23.23
C PRO A 18 -6.26 0.03 24.74
N TYR A 19 -6.78 1.20 25.14
CA TYR A 19 -7.21 1.41 26.52
C TYR A 19 -8.34 0.45 26.91
N ASN A 20 -8.54 0.30 28.22
CA ASN A 20 -9.50 -0.64 28.78
C ASN A 20 -10.89 -0.47 28.13
N PRO A 21 -11.46 -1.51 27.48
CA PRO A 21 -12.75 -1.46 26.81
C PRO A 21 -13.93 -1.01 27.70
N SER A 22 -13.78 -1.09 29.01
CA SER A 22 -14.79 -0.63 29.98
C SER A 22 -14.75 0.88 30.29
N GLU A 23 -13.78 1.61 29.76
CA GLU A 23 -13.68 3.07 29.90
C GLU A 23 -14.52 3.81 28.85
N GLU A 24 -14.88 5.06 29.14
CA GLU A 24 -15.44 5.96 28.13
C GLU A 24 -14.36 6.37 27.10
N GLY A 25 -14.80 6.63 25.87
CA GLY A 25 -13.91 7.14 24.83
C GLY A 25 -13.37 8.53 25.14
N PHE A 26 -12.20 8.85 24.59
CA PHE A 26 -11.58 10.16 24.76
C PHE A 26 -11.56 10.92 23.44
N LYS A 27 -11.50 12.26 23.51
CA LYS A 27 -11.37 13.12 22.34
C LYS A 27 -9.93 13.54 22.13
N TYR A 28 -9.46 13.43 20.89
CA TYR A 28 -8.17 13.94 20.45
C TYR A 28 -8.36 14.64 19.11
N GLN A 29 -7.94 15.90 19.02
CA GLN A 29 -8.10 16.74 17.82
C GLN A 29 -9.53 16.74 17.24
N GLY A 30 -10.54 16.73 18.11
CA GLY A 30 -11.95 16.74 17.71
C GLY A 30 -12.52 15.37 17.32
N ILE A 31 -11.71 14.31 17.27
CA ILE A 31 -12.12 12.94 16.96
C ILE A 31 -12.27 12.14 18.25
N THR A 32 -13.36 11.39 18.38
CA THR A 32 -13.59 10.48 19.51
C THR A 32 -12.95 9.11 19.22
N TYR A 33 -12.11 8.64 20.13
CA TYR A 33 -11.48 7.33 20.08
C TYR A 33 -12.17 6.39 21.08
N PHE A 34 -12.65 5.25 20.60
CA PHE A 34 -13.35 4.28 21.42
C PHE A 34 -12.40 3.16 21.91
N PRO A 35 -12.45 2.80 23.20
CA PRO A 35 -11.68 1.68 23.71
C PRO A 35 -12.06 0.38 23.04
N LEU A 36 -11.06 -0.31 22.51
CA LEU A 36 -11.20 -1.61 21.88
C LEU A 36 -9.92 -2.40 22.09
N ASN A 37 -10.07 -3.69 22.40
CA ASN A 37 -8.92 -4.58 22.50
C ASN A 37 -8.25 -4.74 21.13
N VAL A 38 -7.15 -4.02 20.93
CA VAL A 38 -6.30 -4.09 19.74
C VAL A 38 -4.88 -4.46 20.14
N LYS A 39 -4.24 -5.34 19.37
CA LYS A 39 -2.86 -5.78 19.60
C LYS A 39 -2.04 -5.62 18.32
N PHE A 40 -0.82 -5.12 18.50
CA PHE A 40 0.17 -4.98 17.43
C PHE A 40 1.32 -5.92 17.74
N ASN A 41 1.70 -6.82 16.82
CA ASN A 41 2.80 -7.75 17.11
C ASN A 41 4.17 -7.06 17.05
N LYS A 42 4.42 -6.28 16.00
CA LYS A 42 5.64 -5.55 15.68
C LYS A 42 5.29 -4.58 14.56
N LEU A 43 5.46 -3.29 14.82
CA LEU A 43 5.39 -2.28 13.78
C LEU A 43 6.75 -2.29 13.08
N SER A 44 6.83 -2.85 11.88
CA SER A 44 8.08 -2.80 11.11
C SER A 44 8.48 -1.34 10.88
N THR A 45 9.74 -1.04 11.18
CA THR A 45 10.41 0.24 10.90
C THR A 45 11.22 0.19 9.61
N ASP A 46 11.41 -1.00 9.04
CA ASP A 46 12.52 -1.25 8.14
C ASP A 46 12.01 -1.32 6.69
N LEU A 47 12.40 -0.31 5.91
CA LEU A 47 12.20 -0.26 4.46
C LEU A 47 12.76 -1.51 3.80
N GLY A 48 11.94 -2.21 3.02
CA GLY A 48 12.38 -3.36 2.21
C GLY A 48 12.38 -4.71 2.94
N THR A 49 11.82 -4.80 4.15
CA THR A 49 11.52 -6.11 4.75
C THR A 49 10.17 -6.61 4.23
N SER A 50 10.10 -7.85 3.74
CA SER A 50 8.84 -8.55 3.44
C SER A 50 7.97 -8.83 4.68
N SER A 51 8.34 -8.24 5.83
CA SER A 51 7.71 -8.44 7.13
C SER A 51 6.50 -7.54 7.25
N LYS A 52 5.34 -8.07 6.88
CA LYS A 52 4.04 -7.41 7.10
C LYS A 52 3.80 -7.26 8.61
N SER A 53 3.41 -6.06 9.04
CA SER A 53 3.00 -5.83 10.44
C SER A 53 1.60 -6.40 10.64
N LYS A 54 1.31 -6.99 11.80
CA LYS A 54 -0.04 -7.54 12.09
C LYS A 54 -0.77 -6.69 13.11
N LEU A 55 -2.01 -6.32 12.77
CA LEU A 55 -2.98 -5.68 13.66
C LEU A 55 -4.09 -6.69 13.97
N GLU A 56 -4.12 -7.17 15.21
CA GLU A 56 -5.21 -7.98 15.73
C GLU A 56 -6.23 -7.07 16.41
N ILE A 57 -7.49 -7.25 16.04
CA ILE A 57 -8.63 -6.50 16.56
C ILE A 57 -9.59 -7.50 17.19
N SER A 58 -10.00 -7.25 18.43
CA SER A 58 -10.99 -8.07 19.11
C SER A 58 -12.36 -7.90 18.46
N ASN A 59 -13.04 -9.03 18.27
CA ASN A 59 -14.39 -9.13 17.74
C ASN A 59 -15.32 -9.86 18.72
N VAL A 60 -14.99 -9.94 20.01
CA VAL A 60 -15.78 -10.71 21.00
C VAL A 60 -17.25 -10.29 21.06
N ASP A 61 -17.55 -9.01 20.81
CA ASP A 61 -18.93 -8.50 20.75
C ASP A 61 -19.62 -8.71 19.38
N ASN A 62 -18.96 -9.37 18.42
CA ASN A 62 -19.39 -9.54 17.03
C ASN A 62 -19.81 -8.24 16.32
N ARG A 63 -19.27 -7.09 16.75
CA ARG A 63 -19.62 -5.78 16.18
C ARG A 63 -18.85 -5.47 14.92
N LEU A 64 -17.60 -5.91 14.82
CA LEU A 64 -16.71 -5.52 13.72
C LEU A 64 -16.80 -6.46 12.52
N ALA A 65 -16.97 -7.76 12.74
CA ALA A 65 -17.10 -8.71 11.64
C ALA A 65 -18.26 -8.37 10.68
N PRO A 66 -19.48 -8.03 11.13
CA PRO A 66 -20.57 -7.66 10.23
C PRO A 66 -20.33 -6.33 9.54
N ILE A 67 -19.59 -5.40 10.18
CA ILE A 67 -19.21 -4.13 9.57
C ILE A 67 -18.25 -4.42 8.42
N ILE A 68 -17.16 -5.13 8.69
CA ILE A 68 -16.12 -5.44 7.69
C ILE A 68 -16.69 -6.30 6.56
N ALA A 69 -17.56 -7.27 6.86
CA ALA A 69 -18.22 -8.09 5.84
C ALA A 69 -19.18 -7.32 4.92
N ARG A 70 -19.57 -6.09 5.28
CA ARG A 70 -20.34 -5.20 4.38
C ARG A 70 -19.46 -4.36 3.47
N HIS A 71 -18.16 -4.28 3.76
CA HIS A 71 -17.17 -3.53 3.01
C HIS A 71 -16.19 -4.51 2.36
N ASP A 72 -16.53 -5.06 1.19
CA ASP A 72 -15.66 -6.01 0.47
C ASP A 72 -14.33 -5.39 -0.03
N ASP A 73 -14.15 -4.07 0.16
CA ASP A 73 -13.05 -3.25 -0.36
C ASP A 73 -12.08 -2.73 0.72
N PHE A 74 -12.06 -3.33 1.92
CA PHE A 74 -11.16 -2.88 2.99
C PHE A 74 -9.67 -3.07 2.66
N ILE A 75 -9.31 -3.88 1.67
CA ILE A 75 -7.94 -4.01 1.16
C ILE A 75 -7.54 -2.71 0.46
N GLY A 76 -6.38 -2.16 0.84
CA GLY A 76 -5.95 -0.81 0.45
C GLY A 76 -6.49 0.28 1.38
N GLY A 77 -7.34 -0.07 2.35
CA GLY A 77 -7.78 0.84 3.42
C GLY A 77 -6.59 1.39 4.21
N LYS A 78 -6.67 2.67 4.57
CA LYS A 78 -5.60 3.38 5.29
C LYS A 78 -5.72 3.13 6.79
N VAL A 79 -4.59 2.79 7.41
CA VAL A 79 -4.48 2.63 8.86
C VAL A 79 -3.43 3.60 9.37
N GLN A 80 -3.84 4.52 10.25
CA GLN A 80 -2.95 5.44 10.93
C GLN A 80 -2.77 4.99 12.38
N ILE A 81 -1.52 4.76 12.79
CA ILE A 81 -1.18 4.39 14.16
C ILE A 81 -0.49 5.59 14.81
N MET A 82 -1.10 6.06 15.89
CA MET A 82 -0.62 7.19 16.67
C MET A 82 -0.35 6.79 18.11
N MET A 83 0.74 7.33 18.67
CA MET A 83 1.00 7.29 20.10
C MET A 83 0.96 8.70 20.67
N ILE A 84 0.11 8.90 21.66
CA ILE A 84 -0.03 10.16 22.40
C ILE A 84 -0.02 9.84 23.90
N TYR A 85 0.26 10.85 24.72
CA TYR A 85 0.12 10.71 26.17
C TYR A 85 -1.33 11.01 26.58
N LYS A 86 -1.98 10.09 27.30
CA LYS A 86 -3.34 10.32 27.82
C LYS A 86 -3.41 11.55 28.73
N SER A 87 -2.32 11.87 29.41
CA SER A 87 -2.19 13.06 30.28
C SER A 87 -2.07 14.38 29.51
N ASP A 88 -1.82 14.34 28.20
CA ASP A 88 -1.70 15.52 27.34
C ASP A 88 -2.38 15.28 25.99
N LEU A 89 -3.71 15.44 25.98
CA LEU A 89 -4.51 15.35 24.75
C LEU A 89 -4.46 16.63 23.90
N SER A 90 -3.73 17.66 24.35
CA SER A 90 -3.55 18.92 23.62
C SER A 90 -2.38 18.88 22.63
N ILE A 91 -1.54 17.85 22.72
CA ILE A 91 -0.39 17.66 21.84
C ILE A 91 -0.83 17.64 20.37
N VAL A 92 -0.17 18.44 19.54
CA VAL A 92 -0.50 18.53 18.11
C VAL A 92 0.25 17.47 17.30
N SER A 93 1.46 17.12 17.73
CA SER A 93 2.32 16.14 17.07
C SER A 93 2.42 14.88 17.94
N PRO A 94 1.82 13.75 17.51
CA PRO A 94 1.94 12.48 18.22
C PRO A 94 3.41 12.05 18.37
N VAL A 95 3.72 11.37 19.47
CA VAL A 95 5.05 10.78 19.75
C VAL A 95 5.45 9.79 18.65
N ILE A 96 4.47 9.03 18.16
CA ILE A 96 4.59 8.17 16.98
C ILE A 96 3.43 8.49 16.06
N ASN A 97 3.69 8.66 14.77
CA ASN A 97 2.67 8.78 13.75
C ASN A 97 3.13 8.00 12.50
N LYS A 98 2.46 6.88 12.22
CA LYS A 98 2.78 6.02 11.08
C LYS A 98 1.54 5.66 10.28
N SER A 99 1.71 5.61 8.97
CA SER A 99 0.64 5.30 8.03
C SER A 99 0.93 3.98 7.29
N TYR A 100 -0.08 3.14 7.26
CA TYR A 100 -0.07 1.81 6.66
C TYR A 100 -1.26 1.65 5.72
N LEU A 101 -1.18 0.63 4.87
CA LEU A 101 -2.30 0.12 4.09
C LEU A 101 -2.61 -1.30 4.53
N ILE A 102 -3.89 -1.66 4.52
CA ILE A 102 -4.33 -3.04 4.72
C ILE A 102 -3.98 -3.80 3.45
N SER A 103 -3.12 -4.80 3.56
CA SER A 103 -2.70 -5.65 2.44
C SER A 103 -3.46 -6.97 2.35
N ALA A 104 -3.91 -7.50 3.49
CA ALA A 104 -4.67 -8.74 3.55
C ALA A 104 -5.40 -8.88 4.89
N LEU A 105 -6.42 -9.75 4.91
CA LEU A 105 -6.95 -10.38 6.12
C LEU A 105 -6.25 -11.73 6.30
N SER A 106 -5.45 -11.88 7.35
CA SER A 106 -4.66 -13.10 7.57
C SER A 106 -5.32 -14.14 8.46
N ASP A 107 -6.21 -13.72 9.36
CA ASP A 107 -6.92 -14.61 10.28
C ASP A 107 -8.23 -13.96 10.72
N TYR A 108 -9.26 -14.78 10.94
CA TYR A 108 -10.59 -14.34 11.35
C TYR A 108 -11.29 -15.45 12.15
N SER A 109 -11.92 -15.05 13.26
CA SER A 109 -12.81 -15.90 14.04
C SER A 109 -13.94 -15.08 14.67
N ALA A 110 -14.86 -15.74 15.37
CA ALA A 110 -15.88 -15.07 16.16
C ALA A 110 -15.29 -14.10 17.20
N GLU A 111 -14.05 -14.29 17.65
CA GLU A 111 -13.46 -13.52 18.74
C GLU A 111 -12.42 -12.48 18.27
N LYS A 112 -11.89 -12.61 17.05
CA LYS A 112 -10.82 -11.74 16.55
C LYS A 112 -10.77 -11.62 15.04
N LEU A 113 -10.11 -10.56 14.58
CA LEU A 113 -9.76 -10.29 13.20
C LEU A 113 -8.29 -9.86 13.13
N VAL A 114 -7.50 -10.41 12.20
CA VAL A 114 -6.08 -10.08 12.07
C VAL A 114 -5.76 -9.55 10.68
N LEU A 115 -5.49 -8.24 10.62
CA LEU A 115 -5.11 -7.52 9.41
C LEU A 115 -3.59 -7.53 9.21
N GLU A 116 -3.16 -7.72 7.97
CA GLU A 116 -1.77 -7.52 7.56
C GLU A 116 -1.60 -6.11 7.00
N LEU A 117 -0.63 -5.38 7.56
CA LEU A 117 -0.33 -4.00 7.25
C LEU A 117 1.02 -3.89 6.54
N VAL A 118 1.05 -3.05 5.50
CA VAL A 118 2.27 -2.67 4.77
C VAL A 118 2.47 -1.16 4.86
N GLY A 119 3.72 -0.71 4.93
CA GLY A 119 4.01 0.73 4.92
C GLY A 119 3.63 1.33 3.57
N ILE A 120 3.11 2.57 3.56
CA ILE A 120 2.76 3.26 2.30
C ILE A 120 4.00 3.39 1.40
N ASN A 121 5.19 3.59 1.98
CA ASN A 121 6.46 3.69 1.24
C ASN A 121 6.97 2.35 0.69
N ASP A 122 6.40 1.21 1.11
CA ASP A 122 6.82 -0.12 0.63
C ASP A 122 6.21 -0.46 -0.74
N LEU A 123 5.12 0.19 -1.14
CA LEU A 123 4.49 -0.04 -2.45
C LEU A 123 5.29 0.56 -3.61
N ASP A 124 6.05 1.62 -3.37
CA ASP A 124 6.82 2.31 -4.41
C ASP A 124 8.08 1.54 -4.88
N ARG A 125 8.39 0.37 -4.30
CA ARG A 125 9.68 -0.32 -4.52
C ARG A 125 9.64 -1.77 -5.00
N ASN A 126 8.50 -2.27 -5.50
CA ASN A 126 8.38 -3.64 -6.01
C ASN A 126 8.22 -3.77 -7.54
N LEU A 127 8.40 -2.70 -8.30
CA LEU A 127 8.60 -2.85 -9.74
C LEU A 127 10.06 -3.23 -9.98
N PRO A 128 10.35 -4.25 -10.83
CA PRO A 128 11.72 -4.49 -11.28
C PRO A 128 12.31 -3.15 -11.74
N PRO A 129 13.58 -2.84 -11.40
CA PRO A 129 14.26 -1.67 -11.94
C PRO A 129 14.01 -1.61 -13.44
N PHE A 130 13.87 -0.40 -13.97
CA PHE A 130 13.65 -0.21 -15.40
C PHE A 130 14.64 -1.05 -16.25
N GLU A 131 15.88 -1.16 -15.75
CA GLU A 131 16.99 -1.95 -16.26
C GLU A 131 16.72 -3.47 -16.37
N ALA A 132 15.80 -4.07 -15.64
CA ALA A 132 15.54 -5.51 -15.74
C ALA A 132 14.73 -5.92 -16.99
N ARG A 133 14.29 -4.96 -17.81
CA ARG A 133 13.53 -5.24 -19.04
C ARG A 133 14.50 -5.38 -20.22
N GLN A 134 14.47 -6.55 -20.87
CA GLN A 134 15.19 -6.77 -22.13
C GLN A 134 14.71 -5.86 -23.27
N LEU A 135 13.59 -5.16 -23.11
CA LEU A 135 13.03 -4.20 -24.07
C LEU A 135 13.38 -2.76 -23.68
N CYS A 136 13.64 -1.92 -24.69
CA CYS A 136 13.88 -0.49 -24.53
C CYS A 136 12.70 0.24 -23.86
N PRO A 137 12.93 1.08 -22.84
CA PRO A 137 11.90 1.92 -22.20
C PRO A 137 11.25 2.86 -23.20
N PHE A 138 12.12 3.48 -23.98
CA PHE A 138 11.90 4.81 -24.52
C PHE A 138 10.85 4.76 -25.61
N SER A 139 10.10 5.85 -25.73
CA SER A 139 9.23 6.07 -26.87
C SER A 139 10.10 6.41 -28.07
N LEU A 140 9.71 5.93 -29.26
CA LEU A 140 10.46 6.19 -30.48
C LEU A 140 10.56 7.71 -30.73
N GLY A 141 11.78 8.23 -30.83
CA GLY A 141 12.03 9.66 -31.07
C GLY A 141 11.85 10.58 -29.86
N ASP A 142 11.61 10.05 -28.65
CA ASP A 142 11.67 10.86 -27.44
C ASP A 142 13.10 11.36 -27.17
N ARG A 143 13.25 12.25 -26.18
CA ARG A 143 14.56 12.85 -25.85
C ARG A 143 15.64 11.83 -25.46
N TYR A 144 15.24 10.65 -24.99
CA TYR A 144 16.15 9.59 -24.55
C TYR A 144 16.53 8.68 -25.73
N CYS A 145 15.55 8.33 -26.56
CA CYS A 145 15.71 7.54 -27.79
C CYS A 145 16.50 8.33 -28.86
N GLY A 146 16.13 9.58 -29.13
CA GLY A 146 16.81 10.44 -30.11
C GLY A 146 16.70 10.00 -31.57
N TYR A 147 15.87 9.00 -31.90
CA TYR A 147 15.65 8.56 -33.27
C TYR A 147 14.90 9.62 -34.08
N ALA A 148 15.50 10.09 -35.19
CA ALA A 148 14.94 11.14 -36.05
C ALA A 148 14.58 10.65 -37.47
N GLY A 149 14.53 9.34 -37.70
CA GLY A 149 14.21 8.76 -39.00
C GLY A 149 12.70 8.67 -39.29
N ALA A 150 12.35 8.25 -40.51
CA ALA A 150 10.97 8.20 -40.99
C ALA A 150 10.14 7.02 -40.45
N THR A 151 10.78 6.05 -39.76
CA THR A 151 10.08 4.88 -39.23
C THR A 151 9.19 5.29 -38.05
N SER A 152 7.91 4.91 -38.11
CA SER A 152 6.93 5.14 -37.04
C SER A 152 6.72 3.92 -36.14
N THR A 153 7.29 2.76 -36.49
CA THR A 153 7.14 1.50 -35.78
C THR A 153 8.41 1.11 -35.02
N CYS A 154 8.24 0.70 -33.75
CA CYS A 154 9.35 0.24 -32.91
C CYS A 154 8.88 -0.90 -32.01
N ASP A 155 9.51 -2.07 -32.15
CA ASP A 155 9.24 -3.25 -31.31
C ASP A 155 10.06 -3.24 -29.99
N LYS A 156 10.82 -2.16 -29.76
CA LYS A 156 11.65 -1.92 -28.58
C LYS A 156 12.79 -2.94 -28.35
N THR A 157 13.08 -3.82 -29.31
CA THR A 157 14.19 -4.78 -29.21
C THR A 157 15.53 -4.14 -29.61
N TYR A 158 16.63 -4.68 -29.08
CA TYR A 158 17.98 -4.27 -29.50
C TYR A 158 18.20 -4.47 -31.00
N LYS A 159 17.72 -5.59 -31.55
CA LYS A 159 17.83 -5.91 -32.98
C LYS A 159 17.16 -4.85 -33.85
N ASN A 160 15.99 -4.34 -33.43
CA ASN A 160 15.34 -3.25 -34.14
C ASN A 160 16.12 -1.93 -33.98
N CYS A 161 16.64 -1.65 -32.79
CA CYS A 161 17.50 -0.49 -32.56
C CYS A 161 18.77 -0.50 -33.45
N GLN A 162 19.37 -1.67 -33.67
CA GLN A 162 20.47 -1.85 -34.63
C GLN A 162 20.03 -1.60 -36.07
N LYS A 163 18.87 -2.12 -36.50
CA LYS A 163 18.33 -1.85 -37.86
C LYS A 163 18.09 -0.37 -38.12
N LEU A 164 17.66 0.35 -37.09
CA LEU A 164 17.41 1.80 -37.14
C LEU A 164 18.68 2.64 -36.95
N GLY A 165 19.85 2.01 -36.80
CA GLY A 165 21.12 2.71 -36.59
C GLY A 165 21.19 3.50 -35.28
N ASN A 166 20.37 3.16 -34.28
CA ASN A 166 20.23 3.92 -33.03
C ASN A 166 20.66 3.13 -31.78
N SER A 167 21.43 2.05 -31.97
CA SER A 167 21.81 1.11 -30.90
C SER A 167 22.62 1.76 -29.77
N SER A 168 23.34 2.86 -30.02
CA SER A 168 24.09 3.60 -29.01
C SER A 168 23.21 4.28 -27.96
N ARG A 169 21.91 4.49 -28.26
CA ARG A 169 20.90 5.06 -27.37
C ARG A 169 19.90 4.00 -26.87
N TYR A 170 20.23 2.73 -27.00
CA TYR A 170 19.40 1.65 -26.49
C TYR A 170 19.32 1.69 -24.96
N GLY A 171 18.11 1.79 -24.41
CA GLY A 171 17.90 1.89 -22.96
C GLY A 171 17.57 0.59 -22.23
N GLY A 172 17.45 -0.54 -22.95
CA GLY A 172 17.19 -1.84 -22.34
C GLY A 172 18.48 -2.56 -21.95
N VAL A 173 18.38 -3.61 -21.14
CA VAL A 173 19.56 -4.42 -20.77
C VAL A 173 19.74 -5.58 -21.73
N LEU A 174 20.96 -5.70 -22.26
CA LEU A 174 21.42 -6.88 -22.98
C LEU A 174 21.80 -7.91 -21.92
N GLY A 175 20.99 -8.96 -21.77
CA GLY A 175 21.37 -10.05 -20.88
C GLY A 175 22.66 -10.69 -21.37
N GLU A 176 23.71 -10.69 -20.55
CA GLU A 176 24.80 -11.66 -20.71
C GLU A 176 24.21 -13.04 -20.39
N VAL A 177 23.65 -13.71 -21.39
CA VAL A 177 23.49 -15.16 -21.31
C VAL A 177 24.89 -15.74 -21.48
N LYS A 178 25.58 -15.99 -20.37
CA LYS A 178 26.73 -16.90 -20.39
C LYS A 178 26.17 -18.29 -20.60
N ASP A 179 26.21 -18.75 -21.85
CA ASP A 179 25.96 -20.14 -22.19
C ASP A 179 26.95 -21.01 -21.41
N LYS A 180 26.41 -21.93 -20.59
CA LYS A 180 27.11 -23.10 -20.07
C LYS A 180 26.48 -24.33 -20.69
#